data_AF-K9G4X3-F1
#
_entry.id   AF-K9G4X3-F1
#
_cell.length_a   1.000
_cell.length_b   1.000
_cell.length_c   1.000
_cell.angle_alpha   90.00
_cell.angle_beta   90.00
_cell.angle_gamma   90.00
#
_symmetry.space_group_name_H-M   'P 1'
#
loop_
_entity.id
_entity.type
_entity.pdbx_description
1 polymer ?
#
loop_
_entity_poly.entity_id
_entity_poly.type
_entity_poly.pdbx_seq_one_letter_code
_entity_poly.pdbx_strand_id
1 'polypeptide(L)'
;MDKNPEIELLTAHSSRGREASAYLSFIVDLYDELPEYSIFLHANTNQWHNDLFGPQTSRALQSLRREAVDAKGYLNLRCASNPGCPFHVNPNNPTQAHIDKNDARANFPRICKEIFGEDAYVPEQIGGICCAQFAVSRTHIRQRPKSDYVRMLNWMNEKSVPLVETLWHMVFGMERVQ
;
A
#
# COMPACT_ATOMS: atom_id res chain seq x y z
N MET A 1 13.76 0.07 13.30
CA MET A 1 13.24 -1.16 13.92
C MET A 1 13.37 -1.01 15.42
N ASP A 2 12.53 -1.69 16.17
CA ASP A 2 12.63 -1.69 17.62
C ASP A 2 13.96 -2.26 18.06
N LYS A 3 14.50 -1.72 19.16
CA LYS A 3 15.78 -2.19 19.71
C LYS A 3 15.69 -3.64 20.21
N ASN A 4 14.51 -4.04 20.66
CA ASN A 4 14.19 -5.38 21.14
C ASN A 4 12.87 -5.84 20.47
N PRO A 5 12.93 -6.45 19.27
CA PRO A 5 11.72 -6.92 18.61
C PRO A 5 11.12 -8.13 19.35
N GLU A 6 9.80 -8.26 19.33
CA GLU A 6 9.12 -9.47 19.78
C GLU A 6 9.48 -10.61 18.82
N ILE A 7 10.13 -11.66 19.33
CA ILE A 7 10.69 -12.75 18.53
C ILE A 7 9.62 -13.63 17.86
N GLU A 8 8.39 -13.57 18.34
CA GLU A 8 7.25 -14.31 17.78
C GLU A 8 6.59 -13.58 16.60
N LEU A 9 6.94 -12.30 16.38
CA LEU A 9 6.39 -11.48 15.31
C LEU A 9 7.33 -11.44 14.09
N LEU A 10 6.72 -11.34 12.91
CA LEU A 10 7.46 -11.15 11.67
C LEU A 10 8.23 -9.83 11.72
N THR A 11 9.54 -9.91 11.49
CA THR A 11 10.41 -8.74 11.37
C THR A 11 10.52 -8.35 9.90
N ALA A 12 10.29 -7.07 9.60
CA ALA A 12 10.42 -6.58 8.23
C ALA A 12 11.87 -6.74 7.72
N HIS A 13 12.03 -7.14 6.45
CA HIS A 13 13.33 -7.28 5.79
C HIS A 13 14.10 -5.96 5.67
N SER A 14 13.42 -4.82 5.83
CA SER A 14 14.05 -3.50 5.82
C SER A 14 13.33 -2.52 6.75
N SER A 15 14.10 -1.62 7.36
CA SER A 15 13.57 -0.45 8.07
C SER A 15 13.31 0.76 7.17
N ARG A 16 13.75 0.69 5.91
CA ARG A 16 13.53 1.72 4.89
C ARG A 16 12.14 1.51 4.28
N GLY A 17 11.50 2.56 3.77
CA GLY A 17 10.14 2.45 3.22
C GLY A 17 8.99 2.29 4.25
N ARG A 18 9.27 2.38 5.56
CA ARG A 18 8.28 2.37 6.66
C ARG A 18 7.34 1.16 6.59
N GLU A 19 6.02 1.37 6.68
CA GLU A 19 5.00 0.31 6.66
C GLU A 19 5.02 -0.54 5.38
N ALA A 20 5.40 0.05 4.24
CA ALA A 20 5.43 -0.69 2.98
C ALA A 20 6.40 -1.87 3.03
N SER A 21 7.56 -1.68 3.66
CA SER A 21 8.51 -2.79 3.84
C SER A 21 7.98 -3.87 4.76
N ALA A 22 7.27 -3.51 5.83
CA ALA A 22 6.64 -4.51 6.71
C ALA A 22 5.58 -5.32 5.96
N TYR A 23 4.73 -4.66 5.16
CA TYR A 23 3.64 -5.32 4.45
C TYR A 23 4.15 -6.19 3.31
N LEU A 24 5.11 -5.69 2.54
CA LEU A 24 5.76 -6.46 1.48
C LEU A 24 6.56 -7.64 2.06
N SER A 25 7.20 -7.48 3.22
CA SER A 25 7.88 -8.59 3.91
C SER A 25 6.91 -9.72 4.24
N PHE A 26 5.77 -9.39 4.87
CA PHE A 26 4.71 -10.36 5.15
C PHE A 26 4.23 -11.08 3.88
N ILE A 27 3.97 -10.33 2.79
CA ILE A 27 3.49 -10.92 1.53
C ILE A 27 4.54 -11.84 0.93
N VAL A 28 5.81 -11.44 0.91
CA VAL A 28 6.91 -12.23 0.34
C VAL A 28 7.14 -13.50 1.14
N ASP A 29 7.21 -13.40 2.47
CA ASP A 29 7.53 -14.53 3.34
C ASP A 29 6.41 -15.57 3.33
N LEU A 30 5.15 -15.12 3.36
CA LEU A 30 3.99 -16.00 3.45
C LEU A 30 3.26 -16.21 2.13
N TYR A 31 3.77 -15.76 0.98
CA TYR A 31 3.05 -15.77 -0.30
C TYR A 31 2.32 -17.10 -0.62
N ASP A 32 3.00 -18.22 -0.36
CA ASP A 32 2.53 -19.58 -0.63
C ASP A 32 1.62 -20.13 0.48
N GLU A 33 1.63 -19.49 1.65
CA GLU A 33 0.89 -19.85 2.87
C GLU A 33 -0.08 -18.75 3.33
N LEU A 34 -0.37 -17.76 2.48
CA LEU A 34 -1.19 -16.61 2.84
C LEU A 34 -2.51 -17.06 3.48
N PRO A 35 -2.96 -16.36 4.55
CA PRO A 35 -4.29 -16.57 5.09
C PRO A 35 -5.33 -16.15 4.05
N GLU A 36 -6.56 -16.66 4.17
CA GLU A 36 -7.65 -16.33 3.25
C GLU A 36 -7.84 -14.81 3.07
N TYR A 37 -7.68 -14.06 4.17
CA TYR A 37 -7.69 -12.60 4.19
C TYR A 37 -6.47 -12.08 4.93
N SER A 38 -5.81 -11.08 4.35
CA SER A 38 -4.73 -10.32 4.99
C SER A 38 -5.23 -8.90 5.26
N ILE A 39 -5.05 -8.43 6.50
CA ILE A 39 -5.46 -7.09 6.91
C ILE A 39 -4.21 -6.33 7.33
N PHE A 40 -3.98 -5.20 6.69
CA PHE A 40 -2.84 -4.33 6.93
C PHE A 40 -3.34 -3.05 7.59
N LEU A 41 -2.73 -2.69 8.73
CA LEU A 41 -3.14 -1.56 9.55
C LEU A 41 -1.97 -1.00 10.36
N HIS A 42 -2.14 0.21 10.92
CA HIS A 42 -1.20 0.75 11.90
C HIS A 42 -1.51 0.22 13.31
N ALA A 43 -0.47 -0.09 14.08
CA ALA A 43 -0.61 -0.86 15.33
C ALA A 43 -1.32 -0.14 16.50
N ASN A 44 -1.38 1.20 16.52
CA ASN A 44 -1.95 1.89 17.69
C ASN A 44 -3.45 1.60 17.86
N THR A 45 -3.90 1.57 19.11
CA THR A 45 -5.30 1.36 19.48
C THR A 45 -6.24 2.41 18.89
N ASN A 46 -5.79 3.67 18.84
CA ASN A 46 -6.52 4.79 18.25
C ASN A 46 -5.74 5.31 17.04
N GLN A 47 -6.40 5.36 15.88
CA GLN A 47 -5.85 5.86 14.63
C GLN A 47 -6.81 6.87 14.00
N TRP A 48 -6.27 7.99 13.55
CA TRP A 48 -7.04 8.98 12.79
C TRP A 48 -7.47 8.45 11.41
N HIS A 49 -6.78 7.39 10.94
CA HIS A 49 -7.11 6.68 9.72
C HIS A 49 -8.44 5.90 9.79
N ASN A 50 -8.94 5.63 11.00
CA ASN A 50 -10.24 4.96 11.21
C ASN A 50 -11.36 6.01 11.24
N ASP A 51 -12.12 6.11 10.16
CA ASP A 51 -13.12 7.18 9.98
C ASP A 51 -14.57 6.73 10.19
N LEU A 52 -14.94 5.51 9.78
CA LEU A 52 -16.35 5.08 9.76
C LEU A 52 -16.92 4.65 11.13
N PHE A 53 -16.08 4.37 12.14
CA PHE A 53 -16.55 3.83 13.44
C PHE A 53 -15.81 4.44 14.64
N GLY A 54 -15.27 5.64 14.44
CA GLY A 54 -14.39 6.33 15.38
C GLY A 54 -12.95 5.81 15.33
N PRO A 55 -12.05 6.36 16.16
CA PRO A 55 -10.62 6.13 16.03
C PRO A 55 -10.16 4.74 16.44
N GLN A 56 -10.99 3.96 17.15
CA GLN A 56 -10.60 2.68 17.72
C GLN A 56 -10.44 1.61 16.64
N THR A 57 -9.24 1.06 16.51
CA THR A 57 -8.90 0.01 15.54
C THR A 57 -9.74 -1.25 15.74
N SER A 58 -10.04 -1.62 16.99
CA SER A 58 -10.91 -2.77 17.30
C SER A 58 -12.31 -2.64 16.70
N ARG A 59 -12.91 -1.44 16.71
CA ARG A 59 -14.23 -1.19 16.13
C ARG A 59 -14.20 -1.22 14.61
N ALA A 60 -13.14 -0.68 14.01
CA ALA A 60 -12.94 -0.76 12.56
C ALA A 60 -12.85 -2.22 12.10
N LEU A 61 -12.05 -3.05 12.78
CA LEU A 61 -11.90 -4.47 12.46
C LEU A 61 -13.18 -5.29 12.66
N GLN A 62 -13.94 -5.03 13.73
CA GLN A 62 -15.23 -5.70 13.97
C GLN A 62 -16.28 -5.38 12.89
N SER A 63 -16.14 -4.25 12.21
CA SER A 63 -17.05 -3.81 11.16
C SER A 63 -16.68 -4.34 9.77
N LEU A 64 -15.49 -4.93 9.61
CA LEU A 64 -15.04 -5.48 8.33
C LEU A 64 -15.87 -6.71 7.95
N ARG A 65 -16.52 -6.62 6.79
CA ARG A 65 -17.31 -7.70 6.20
C ARG A 65 -16.44 -8.48 5.21
N ARG A 66 -16.19 -9.76 5.50
CA ARG A 66 -15.39 -10.64 4.62
C ARG A 66 -15.99 -10.73 3.23
N GLU A 67 -17.32 -10.74 3.14
CA GLU A 67 -18.04 -10.78 1.86
C GLU A 67 -17.75 -9.56 0.98
N ALA A 68 -17.45 -8.40 1.59
CA ALA A 68 -17.06 -7.21 0.84
C ALA A 68 -15.63 -7.34 0.27
N VAL A 69 -14.73 -8.03 1.00
CA VAL A 69 -13.38 -8.34 0.52
C VAL A 69 -13.44 -9.39 -0.59
N ASP A 70 -14.31 -10.39 -0.47
CA ASP A 70 -14.52 -11.39 -1.54
C ASP A 70 -15.04 -10.73 -2.82
N ALA A 71 -16.02 -9.84 -2.69
CA ALA A 71 -16.64 -9.16 -3.83
C ALA A 71 -15.67 -8.22 -4.56
N LYS A 72 -14.76 -7.56 -3.83
CA LYS A 72 -13.86 -6.53 -4.40
C LYS A 72 -12.41 -6.98 -4.57
N GLY A 73 -11.99 -8.07 -3.94
CA GLY A 73 -10.59 -8.52 -3.88
C GLY A 73 -9.70 -7.70 -2.94
N TYR A 74 -9.83 -6.37 -3.00
CA TYR A 74 -9.14 -5.37 -2.18
C TYR A 74 -10.13 -4.32 -1.66
N LEU A 75 -9.99 -3.92 -0.40
CA LEU A 75 -10.82 -2.90 0.24
C LEU A 75 -9.95 -1.98 1.10
N ASN A 76 -9.95 -0.69 0.81
CA ASN A 76 -9.41 0.30 1.74
C ASN A 76 -10.33 0.40 2.97
N LEU A 77 -9.75 0.33 4.18
CA LEU A 77 -10.52 0.40 5.44
C LEU A 77 -10.95 1.82 5.79
N ARG A 78 -10.41 2.80 5.08
CA ARG A 78 -10.78 4.21 5.15
C ARG A 78 -11.78 4.53 4.03
N CYS A 79 -12.70 5.45 4.29
CA CYS A 79 -13.75 5.87 3.35
C CYS A 79 -13.73 7.38 3.04
N ALA A 80 -12.98 8.17 3.81
CA ALA A 80 -12.86 9.61 3.62
C ALA A 80 -12.01 9.93 2.37
N SER A 81 -12.53 10.82 1.53
CA SER A 81 -11.94 11.19 0.24
C SER A 81 -10.65 11.99 0.32
N ASN A 82 -10.37 12.66 1.45
CA ASN A 82 -9.17 13.48 1.63
C ASN A 82 -8.26 12.91 2.72
N PRO A 83 -6.99 12.57 2.48
CA PRO A 83 -6.24 12.79 1.23
C PRO A 83 -6.48 11.68 0.20
N GLY A 84 -6.35 12.04 -1.08
CA GLY A 84 -6.13 11.08 -2.17
C GLY A 84 -7.18 11.05 -3.29
N CYS A 85 -8.40 11.49 -3.04
CA CYS A 85 -9.47 11.60 -4.05
C CYS A 85 -9.81 13.08 -4.36
N PRO A 86 -10.20 13.42 -5.61
CA PRO A 86 -10.31 12.53 -6.77
C PRO A 86 -8.94 12.20 -7.38
N PHE A 87 -7.92 13.03 -7.17
CA PHE A 87 -6.58 12.83 -7.71
C PHE A 87 -5.53 13.15 -6.66
N HIS A 88 -4.60 12.23 -6.44
CA HIS A 88 -3.45 12.43 -5.54
C HIS A 88 -2.18 12.74 -6.32
N VAL A 89 -2.01 12.09 -7.47
CA VAL A 89 -0.82 12.24 -8.31
C VAL A 89 -1.24 12.34 -9.78
N ASN A 90 -0.62 13.27 -10.49
CA ASN A 90 -0.65 13.35 -11.95
C ASN A 90 0.74 12.97 -12.46
N PRO A 91 1.01 11.69 -12.76
CA PRO A 91 2.35 11.19 -13.06
C PRO A 91 3.08 11.93 -14.17
N ASN A 92 2.35 12.34 -15.20
CA ASN A 92 2.92 12.98 -16.39
C ASN A 92 2.93 14.51 -16.32
N ASN A 93 2.48 15.10 -15.21
CA ASN A 93 2.39 16.56 -15.08
C ASN A 93 2.83 17.03 -13.67
N PRO A 94 4.12 16.94 -13.33
CA PRO A 94 4.62 17.43 -12.05
C PRO A 94 4.58 18.96 -11.97
N THR A 95 4.25 19.49 -10.80
CA THR A 95 4.30 20.95 -10.55
C THR A 95 5.75 21.44 -10.41
N GLN A 96 5.99 22.74 -10.63
CA GLN A 96 7.32 23.32 -10.42
C GLN A 96 7.83 23.08 -9.00
N ALA A 97 6.94 23.15 -8.00
CA ALA A 97 7.28 22.84 -6.62
C ALA A 97 7.74 21.39 -6.41
N HIS A 98 7.21 20.42 -7.17
CA HIS A 98 7.70 19.04 -7.13
C HIS A 98 9.11 18.95 -7.73
N ILE A 99 9.37 19.66 -8.82
CA ILE A 99 10.68 19.67 -9.49
C ILE A 99 11.73 20.32 -8.59
N ASP A 100 11.45 21.52 -8.08
CA ASP A 100 12.38 22.31 -7.26
C ASP A 100 12.75 21.60 -5.96
N LYS A 101 11.82 20.82 -5.39
CA LYS A 101 12.03 20.04 -4.16
C LYS A 101 12.59 18.65 -4.42
N ASN A 102 12.84 18.29 -5.68
CA ASN A 102 13.22 16.93 -6.10
C ASN A 102 12.27 15.87 -5.50
N ASP A 103 10.97 16.17 -5.51
CA ASP A 103 9.92 15.30 -4.99
C ASP A 103 9.79 14.04 -5.86
N ALA A 104 9.46 12.90 -5.25
CA ALA A 104 9.21 11.65 -5.95
C ALA A 104 8.20 11.79 -7.09
N ARG A 105 7.20 12.68 -6.94
CA ARG A 105 6.19 12.99 -7.95
C ARG A 105 6.79 13.57 -9.24
N ALA A 106 7.95 14.24 -9.18
CA ALA A 106 8.65 14.72 -10.37
C ALA A 106 9.24 13.57 -11.21
N ASN A 107 9.49 12.42 -10.59
CA ASN A 107 10.08 11.24 -11.22
C ASN A 107 9.08 10.06 -11.31
N PHE A 108 7.79 10.34 -11.14
CA PHE A 108 6.78 9.30 -10.93
C PHE A 108 6.70 8.26 -12.06
N PRO A 109 6.74 8.62 -13.36
CA PRO A 109 6.68 7.62 -14.43
C PRO A 109 7.83 6.61 -14.35
N ARG A 110 9.04 7.09 -14.05
CA ARG A 110 10.21 6.23 -13.83
C ARG A 110 10.02 5.35 -12.60
N ILE A 111 9.58 5.92 -11.49
CA ILE A 111 9.31 5.17 -10.24
C ILE A 111 8.27 4.06 -10.49
N CYS A 112 7.21 4.34 -11.25
CA CYS A 112 6.21 3.33 -11.61
C CYS A 112 6.83 2.15 -12.36
N LYS A 113 7.69 2.42 -13.33
CA LYS A 113 8.37 1.35 -14.08
C LYS A 113 9.33 0.56 -13.21
N GLU A 114 10.08 1.24 -12.34
CA GLU A 114 11.00 0.56 -11.40
C GLU A 114 10.23 -0.38 -10.43
N ILE A 115 9.05 0.05 -9.95
CA ILE A 115 8.20 -0.74 -9.03
C ILE A 115 7.46 -1.86 -9.78
N PHE A 116 6.76 -1.52 -10.86
CA PHE A 116 5.80 -2.42 -11.53
C PHE A 116 6.39 -3.20 -12.72
N GLY A 117 7.60 -2.86 -13.18
CA GLY A 117 8.27 -3.42 -14.35
C GLY A 117 8.38 -2.41 -15.50
N GLU A 118 9.36 -2.58 -16.38
CA GLU A 118 9.66 -1.63 -17.47
C GLU A 118 8.50 -1.41 -18.45
N ASP A 119 7.71 -2.46 -18.68
CA ASP A 119 6.52 -2.46 -19.54
C ASP A 119 5.26 -1.98 -18.81
N ALA A 120 5.36 -1.59 -17.53
CA ALA A 120 4.22 -1.14 -16.78
C ALA A 120 3.62 0.14 -17.37
N TYR A 121 2.31 0.10 -17.59
CA TYR A 121 1.54 1.28 -17.96
C TYR A 121 1.57 2.31 -16.82
N VAL A 122 1.94 3.55 -17.17
CA VAL A 122 1.92 4.71 -16.27
C VAL A 122 0.59 5.45 -16.48
N PRO A 123 -0.31 5.46 -15.47
CA PRO A 123 -1.59 6.16 -15.59
C PRO A 123 -1.41 7.67 -15.73
N GLU A 124 -2.32 8.34 -16.44
CA GLU A 124 -2.33 9.80 -16.52
C GLU A 124 -2.68 10.45 -15.18
N GLN A 125 -3.54 9.78 -14.41
CA GLN A 125 -4.01 10.21 -13.10
C GLN A 125 -4.05 9.02 -12.15
N ILE A 126 -3.67 9.27 -10.90
CA ILE A 126 -3.79 8.31 -9.82
C ILE A 126 -4.59 8.97 -8.71
N GLY A 127 -5.72 8.35 -8.41
CA GLY A 127 -6.65 8.72 -7.36
C GLY A 127 -6.95 7.50 -6.51
N GLY A 128 -7.00 7.69 -5.21
CA GLY A 128 -7.32 6.59 -4.33
C GLY A 128 -7.24 7.07 -2.91
N ILE A 129 -8.06 6.48 -2.05
CA ILE A 129 -8.05 6.79 -0.62
C ILE A 129 -6.63 6.54 -0.11
N CYS A 130 -6.01 7.60 0.39
CA CYS A 130 -4.65 7.53 0.92
C CYS A 130 -4.61 6.70 2.20
N CYS A 131 -3.38 6.32 2.58
CA CYS A 131 -2.98 5.63 3.80
C CYS A 131 -3.12 4.10 3.73
N ALA A 132 -2.18 3.40 4.36
CA ALA A 132 -2.00 1.97 4.17
C ALA A 132 -2.85 1.10 5.11
N GLN A 133 -4.14 1.42 5.30
CA GLN A 133 -5.06 0.54 6.01
C GLN A 133 -6.04 -0.12 5.05
N PHE A 134 -5.88 -1.41 4.81
CA PHE A 134 -6.68 -2.13 3.82
C PHE A 134 -6.79 -3.63 4.17
N ALA A 135 -7.82 -4.26 3.62
CA ALA A 135 -7.98 -5.70 3.62
C ALA A 135 -7.91 -6.22 2.18
N VAL A 136 -7.28 -7.39 2.01
CA VAL A 136 -7.12 -8.01 0.70
C VAL A 136 -7.23 -9.54 0.83
N SER A 137 -7.89 -10.18 -0.13
CA SER A 137 -8.00 -11.63 -0.19
C SER A 137 -6.70 -12.26 -0.71
N ARG A 138 -6.40 -13.50 -0.28
CA ARG A 138 -5.29 -14.29 -0.82
C ARG A 138 -5.37 -14.46 -2.33
N THR A 139 -6.57 -14.74 -2.83
CA THR A 139 -6.80 -14.95 -4.26
C THR A 139 -6.41 -13.72 -5.05
N HIS A 140 -6.70 -12.53 -4.53
CA HIS A 140 -6.35 -11.26 -5.17
C HIS A 140 -4.86 -10.92 -5.05
N ILE A 141 -4.22 -11.13 -3.87
CA ILE A 141 -2.74 -11.00 -3.76
C ILE A 141 -2.06 -11.87 -4.81
N ARG A 142 -2.53 -13.11 -5.00
CA ARG A 142 -1.92 -14.08 -5.93
C ARG A 142 -2.14 -13.78 -7.41
N GLN A 143 -2.96 -12.79 -7.76
CA GLN A 143 -3.08 -12.36 -9.16
C GLN A 143 -1.78 -11.73 -9.67
N ARG A 144 -0.94 -11.21 -8.76
CA ARG A 144 0.41 -10.72 -9.06
C ARG A 144 1.43 -11.77 -8.63
N PRO A 145 2.41 -12.15 -9.47
CA PRO A 145 3.40 -13.16 -9.10
C PRO A 145 4.29 -12.71 -7.93
N LYS A 146 4.74 -13.66 -7.10
CA LYS A 146 5.65 -13.44 -5.96
C LYS A 146 6.88 -12.60 -6.33
N SER A 147 7.45 -12.82 -7.51
CA SER A 147 8.62 -12.10 -8.02
C SER A 147 8.42 -10.58 -8.09
N ASP A 148 7.19 -10.12 -8.33
CA ASP A 148 6.88 -8.70 -8.35
C ASP A 148 6.92 -8.10 -6.93
N TYR A 149 6.36 -8.79 -5.94
CA TYR A 149 6.43 -8.36 -4.54
C TYR A 149 7.89 -8.32 -4.04
N VAL A 150 8.71 -9.29 -4.44
CA VAL A 150 10.16 -9.29 -4.16
C VAL A 150 10.84 -8.08 -4.81
N ARG A 151 10.53 -7.78 -6.08
CA ARG A 151 11.06 -6.58 -6.76
C ARG A 151 10.67 -5.30 -6.03
N MET A 152 9.39 -5.17 -5.63
CA MET A 152 8.90 -4.01 -4.88
C MET A 152 9.63 -3.86 -3.55
N LEU A 153 9.82 -4.96 -2.80
CA LEU A 153 10.52 -4.96 -1.52
C LEU A 153 11.99 -4.54 -1.66
N ASN A 154 12.69 -5.07 -2.67
CA ASN A 154 14.06 -4.69 -2.98
C ASN A 154 14.16 -3.20 -3.33
N TRP A 155 13.23 -2.70 -4.15
CA TRP A 155 13.16 -1.28 -4.50
C TRP A 155 12.94 -0.39 -3.27
N MET A 156 12.07 -0.80 -2.33
CA MET A 156 11.88 -0.07 -1.06
C MET A 156 13.16 0.03 -0.24
N ASN A 157 13.91 -1.08 -0.18
CA ASN A 157 15.16 -1.14 0.56
C ASN A 157 16.23 -0.21 -0.05
N GLU A 158 16.23 -0.01 -1.36
CA GLU A 158 17.21 0.84 -2.04
C GLU A 158 16.84 2.33 -2.02
N LYS A 159 15.59 2.66 -2.37
CA LYS A 159 15.16 4.03 -2.68
C LYS A 159 14.38 4.70 -1.56
N SER A 160 13.70 3.94 -0.69
CA SER A 160 12.97 4.43 0.49
C SER A 160 12.02 5.61 0.24
N VAL A 161 11.22 5.53 -0.82
CA VAL A 161 10.34 6.64 -1.24
C VAL A 161 8.95 6.52 -0.60
N PRO A 162 8.37 7.58 0.02
CA PRO A 162 7.07 7.54 0.71
C PRO A 162 5.83 7.33 -0.19
N LEU A 163 6.00 7.24 -1.50
CA LEU A 163 4.92 7.31 -2.49
C LEU A 163 4.01 6.07 -2.51
N VAL A 164 4.50 4.97 -1.94
CA VAL A 164 3.87 3.65 -1.96
C VAL A 164 2.55 3.59 -1.22
N GLU A 165 2.39 4.42 -0.19
CA GLU A 165 1.15 4.50 0.60
C GLU A 165 -0.07 4.81 -0.27
N THR A 166 0.16 5.45 -1.43
CA THR A 166 -0.88 5.80 -2.40
C THR A 166 -0.94 4.88 -3.61
N LEU A 167 -0.19 3.77 -3.60
CA LEU A 167 -0.08 2.84 -4.71
C LEU A 167 -0.62 1.45 -4.41
N TRP A 168 -1.10 1.19 -3.18
CA TRP A 168 -1.56 -0.14 -2.79
C TRP A 168 -2.66 -0.69 -3.70
N HIS A 169 -3.62 0.14 -4.09
CA HIS A 169 -4.64 -0.26 -5.06
C HIS A 169 -4.03 -0.69 -6.40
N MET A 170 -2.98 -0.02 -6.87
CA MET A 170 -2.24 -0.43 -8.08
C MET A 170 -1.40 -1.69 -7.87
N VAL A 171 -0.81 -1.87 -6.68
CA VAL A 171 -0.10 -3.10 -6.29
C VAL A 171 -1.02 -4.30 -6.41
N PHE A 172 -2.26 -4.18 -5.96
CA PHE A 172 -3.27 -5.25 -6.04
C PHE A 172 -4.06 -5.26 -7.36
N GLY A 173 -3.75 -4.40 -8.33
CA GLY A 173 -4.36 -4.45 -9.66
C GLY A 173 -5.76 -3.83 -9.76
N MET A 174 -6.14 -3.00 -8.78
CA MET A 174 -7.38 -2.24 -8.81
C MET A 174 -7.32 -1.06 -9.79
N GLU A 175 -8.50 -0.49 -10.08
CA GLU A 175 -8.62 0.74 -10.88
C GLU A 175 -7.76 1.87 -10.30
N ARG A 176 -7.13 2.65 -11.19
CA ARG A 176 -6.10 3.64 -10.83
C ARG A 176 -6.67 4.90 -10.18
N VAL A 177 -7.99 5.09 -10.30
CA VAL A 177 -8.83 6.09 -9.64
C VAL A 177 -9.94 5.34 -8.93
N GLN A 178 -10.09 5.53 -7.60
CA GLN A 178 -11.16 4.95 -6.77
C GLN A 178 -12.11 6.01 -6.23
#